data_AF-A0A2W4M3L6-F1
#
_entry.id   AF-A0A2W4M3L6-F1
#
_cell.length_a   1.000
_cell.length_b   1.000
_cell.length_c   1.000
_cell.angle_alpha   90.00
_cell.angle_beta   90.00
_cell.angle_gamma   90.00
#
_symmetry.space_group_name_H-M   'P 1'
#
loop_
_entity.id
_entity.type
_entity.pdbx_description
1 polymer ?
#
loop_
_entity_poly.entity_id
_entity_poly.type
_entity_poly.pdbx_seq_one_letter_code
_entity_poly.pdbx_strand_id
1 'polypeptide(L)'
;MTKPAAQNERQSLREQVDTLLPNWQSWYPSLFEAAQDLGLIRARVCAPSALMLANRHAGVQSEAVEAFKRQWSVEDEPELAPVVRIFPPRPRRPLKRRKKGRS
;
A
#
# COMPACT_ATOMS: atom_id res chain seq x y z
N MET A 1 -12.84 -13.06 37.79
CA MET A 1 -12.36 -13.64 36.51
C MET A 1 -10.97 -13.11 36.22
N THR A 2 -9.94 -13.92 36.48
CA THR A 2 -8.52 -13.58 36.27
C THR A 2 -8.17 -13.77 34.79
N LYS A 3 -7.75 -12.69 34.14
CA LYS A 3 -7.18 -12.68 32.78
C LYS A 3 -5.82 -13.38 32.87
N PRO A 4 -5.56 -14.52 32.18
CA PRO A 4 -4.24 -15.12 32.25
C PRO A 4 -3.22 -14.15 31.65
N ALA A 5 -2.13 -13.99 32.38
CA ALA A 5 -1.02 -13.11 32.07
C ALA A 5 -0.49 -13.38 30.65
N ALA A 6 -0.22 -12.31 29.92
CA ALA A 6 0.60 -12.33 28.73
C ALA A 6 2.03 -12.77 29.13
N GLN A 7 2.27 -14.08 29.22
CA GLN A 7 3.58 -14.66 29.51
C GLN A 7 4.52 -14.63 28.29
N ASN A 8 4.12 -13.96 27.23
CA ASN A 8 4.78 -14.02 25.93
C ASN A 8 5.60 -12.77 25.59
N GLU A 9 6.02 -12.00 26.60
CA GLU A 9 6.71 -10.72 26.37
C GLU A 9 8.24 -10.86 26.23
N ARG A 10 8.82 -12.06 26.42
CA ARG A 10 10.28 -12.27 26.31
C ARG A 10 10.73 -13.35 25.35
N GLN A 11 9.85 -14.25 24.90
CA GLN A 11 10.24 -15.27 23.93
C GLN A 11 10.16 -14.68 22.53
N SER A 12 11.23 -14.86 21.75
CA SER A 12 11.19 -14.50 20.34
C SER A 12 10.12 -15.33 19.62
N LEU A 13 9.54 -14.79 18.55
CA LEU A 13 8.56 -15.51 17.72
C LEU A 13 9.12 -16.86 17.24
N ARG A 14 10.41 -16.89 16.90
CA ARG A 14 11.11 -18.09 16.48
C ARG A 14 11.13 -19.16 17.57
N GLU A 15 11.47 -18.81 18.81
CA GLU A 15 11.48 -19.76 19.93
C GLU A 15 10.09 -20.33 20.22
N GLN A 16 9.05 -19.48 20.13
CA GLN A 16 7.67 -19.93 20.31
C GLN A 16 7.27 -20.95 19.24
N VAL A 17 7.60 -20.68 17.97
CA VAL A 17 7.33 -21.62 16.87
C VAL A 17 8.16 -22.89 17.03
N ASP A 18 9.46 -22.80 17.33
CA ASP A 18 10.33 -23.98 17.49
C ASP A 18 9.88 -24.86 18.67
N THR A 19 9.29 -24.27 19.73
CA THR A 19 8.72 -25.01 20.87
C THR A 19 7.45 -25.77 20.50
N LEU A 20 6.58 -25.17 19.69
CA LEU A 20 5.31 -25.78 19.28
C LEU A 20 5.48 -26.75 18.11
N LEU A 21 6.36 -26.43 17.16
CA LEU A 21 6.59 -27.17 15.94
C LEU A 21 8.09 -27.23 15.61
N PRO A 22 8.83 -28.15 16.26
CA PRO A 22 10.23 -28.37 15.94
C PRO A 22 10.39 -28.82 14.49
N ASN A 23 11.47 -28.38 13.84
CA ASN A 23 11.76 -28.63 12.42
C ASN A 23 10.71 -28.07 11.44
N TRP A 24 10.00 -27.00 11.79
CA TRP A 24 9.03 -26.34 10.88
C TRP A 24 9.62 -25.94 9.52
N GLN A 25 10.94 -25.72 9.45
CA GLN A 25 11.67 -25.31 8.24
C GLN A 25 11.59 -26.34 7.10
N SER A 26 11.29 -27.62 7.38
CA SER A 26 11.11 -28.62 6.32
C SER A 26 9.71 -28.61 5.71
N TRP A 27 8.74 -27.98 6.39
CA TRP A 27 7.32 -27.98 5.99
C TRP A 27 6.86 -26.60 5.49
N TYR A 28 7.47 -25.53 6.01
CA TYR A 28 7.10 -24.16 5.66
C TYR A 28 8.29 -23.39 5.06
N PRO A 29 8.05 -22.62 3.99
CA PRO A 29 9.08 -21.78 3.37
C PRO A 29 9.47 -20.58 4.23
N SER A 30 8.65 -20.18 5.23
CA SER A 30 8.96 -19.06 6.13
C SER A 30 8.47 -19.26 7.56
N LEU A 31 9.15 -18.61 8.52
CA LEU A 31 8.77 -18.63 9.95
C LEU A 31 7.36 -18.05 10.16
N PHE A 32 6.99 -17.07 9.34
CA PHE A 32 5.74 -16.34 9.47
C PHE A 32 4.53 -17.18 9.06
N GLU A 33 4.66 -18.05 8.05
CA GLU A 33 3.60 -18.98 7.67
C GLU A 33 3.32 -19.99 8.78
N ALA A 34 4.38 -20.60 9.34
CA ALA A 34 4.23 -21.49 10.50
C ALA A 34 3.59 -20.76 11.70
N ALA A 35 4.01 -19.52 11.98
CA ALA A 35 3.43 -18.71 13.05
C ALA A 35 1.97 -18.31 12.79
N GLN A 36 1.57 -18.14 11.52
CA GLN A 36 0.21 -17.82 11.12
C GLN A 36 -0.72 -19.01 11.35
N ASP A 37 -0.31 -20.20 10.92
CA ASP A 37 -1.12 -21.43 11.07
C ASP A 37 -1.26 -21.85 12.54
N LEU A 38 -0.22 -21.61 13.34
CA LEU A 38 -0.27 -21.77 14.80
C LEU A 38 -1.10 -20.68 15.52
N GLY A 39 -1.52 -19.64 14.80
CA GLY A 39 -2.30 -18.53 15.36
C GLY A 39 -1.50 -17.61 16.32
N LEU A 40 -0.17 -17.70 16.31
CA LEU A 40 0.71 -16.84 17.11
C LEU A 40 0.69 -15.39 16.62
N ILE A 41 0.50 -15.20 15.31
CA ILE A 41 0.34 -13.88 14.69
C ILE A 41 -1.03 -13.75 14.04
N ARG A 42 -1.68 -12.60 14.26
CA ARG A 42 -2.96 -12.25 13.61
C ARG A 42 -2.81 -11.34 12.39
N ALA A 43 -1.62 -10.82 12.15
CA ALA A 43 -1.35 -9.94 11.03
C ALA A 43 -1.16 -10.74 9.74
N ARG A 44 -1.83 -10.33 8.65
CA ARG A 44 -1.59 -10.88 7.32
C ARG A 44 -0.40 -10.16 6.68
N VAL A 45 0.61 -10.91 6.26
CA VAL A 45 1.71 -10.37 5.45
C VAL A 45 1.16 -10.11 4.05
N CYS A 46 1.13 -8.85 3.66
CA CYS A 46 0.77 -8.46 2.30
C CYS A 46 2.02 -7.97 1.58
N ALA A 47 2.05 -8.13 0.25
CA ALA A 47 3.14 -7.60 -0.56
C ALA A 47 3.32 -6.10 -0.27
N PRO A 48 4.55 -5.55 -0.27
CA PRO A 48 4.78 -4.14 0.04
C PRO A 48 3.94 -3.18 -0.83
N SER A 49 3.68 -3.58 -2.07
CA SER A 49 2.80 -2.87 -3.01
C SER A 49 1.35 -2.75 -2.51
N ALA A 50 0.82 -3.74 -1.77
CA ALA A 50 -0.53 -3.71 -1.21
C ALA A 50 -0.67 -2.78 0.01
N LEU A 51 0.44 -2.35 0.58
CA LEU A 51 0.50 -1.38 1.68
C LEU A 51 0.56 0.07 1.18
N MET A 52 0.92 0.28 -0.10
CA MET A 52 0.90 1.60 -0.71
C MET A 52 -0.52 2.14 -0.79
N LEU A 53 -0.78 3.26 -0.11
CA LEU A 53 -2.06 3.96 -0.13
C LEU A 53 -2.54 4.24 -1.57
N ALA A 54 -1.62 4.62 -2.47
CA ALA A 54 -1.94 4.85 -3.88
C ALA A 54 -2.55 3.60 -4.56
N ASN A 55 -1.99 2.42 -4.31
CA ASN A 55 -2.51 1.17 -4.89
C ASN A 55 -3.86 0.76 -4.29
N ARG A 56 -4.06 0.99 -2.99
CA ARG A 56 -5.36 0.78 -2.34
C ARG A 56 -6.42 1.73 -2.91
N HIS A 57 -6.06 3.00 -3.08
CA HIS A 57 -6.97 4.01 -3.62
C HIS A 57 -7.25 3.76 -5.10
N ALA A 58 -6.30 3.25 -5.88
CA ALA A 58 -6.50 2.89 -7.27
C ALA A 58 -7.61 1.84 -7.43
N GLY A 59 -7.61 0.79 -6.60
CA GLY A 59 -8.66 -0.24 -6.61
C GLY A 59 -10.04 0.31 -6.25
N VAL A 60 -10.12 1.14 -5.20
CA VAL A 60 -11.39 1.80 -4.80
C VAL A 60 -11.88 2.76 -5.87
N GLN A 61 -10.98 3.51 -6.51
CA GLN A 61 -11.31 4.41 -7.61
C GLN A 61 -11.82 3.66 -8.83
N SER A 62 -11.18 2.55 -9.22
CA SER A 62 -11.65 1.72 -10.33
C SER A 62 -13.03 1.15 -10.05
N GLU A 63 -13.27 0.64 -8.83
CA GLU A 63 -14.57 0.09 -8.45
C GLU A 63 -15.66 1.18 -8.44
N ALA A 64 -15.35 2.37 -7.94
CA ALA A 64 -16.26 3.52 -7.96
C ALA A 64 -16.59 3.97 -9.40
N VAL A 65 -15.60 4.00 -10.29
CA VAL A 65 -15.78 4.33 -11.71
C VAL A 65 -16.63 3.28 -12.41
N GLU A 66 -16.38 1.98 -12.17
CA GLU A 66 -17.21 0.90 -12.71
C GLU A 66 -18.66 0.98 -12.21
N ALA A 67 -18.85 1.19 -10.90
CA ALA A 67 -20.17 1.34 -10.30
C ALA A 67 -20.92 2.53 -10.90
N PHE A 68 -20.23 3.66 -11.09
CA PHE A 68 -20.75 4.83 -11.77
C PHE A 68 -21.16 4.51 -13.23
N LYS A 69 -20.28 3.88 -14.01
CA LYS A 69 -20.60 3.49 -15.40
C LYS A 69 -21.84 2.59 -15.47
N ARG A 70 -21.94 1.60 -14.59
CA ARG A 70 -23.09 0.66 -14.51
C ARG A 70 -24.38 1.36 -14.13
N GLN A 71 -24.37 2.19 -13.10
CA GLN A 71 -25.57 2.85 -12.59
C GLN A 71 -26.10 3.91 -13.54
N TRP A 72 -25.23 4.57 -14.29
CA TRP A 72 -25.60 5.63 -15.23
C TRP A 72 -25.59 5.19 -16.71
N SER A 73 -25.36 3.90 -16.99
CA SER A 73 -25.29 3.33 -18.35
C SER A 73 -24.44 4.18 -19.31
N VAL A 74 -23.30 4.66 -18.82
CA VAL A 74 -22.31 5.33 -19.65
C VAL A 74 -21.56 4.22 -20.39
N GLU A 75 -22.08 3.84 -21.55
CA GLU A 75 -21.36 3.04 -22.54
C GLU A 75 -20.08 3.82 -22.89
N ASP A 76 -18.93 3.13 -22.93
CA ASP A 76 -17.63 3.74 -23.25
C ASP A 76 -17.71 4.40 -24.63
N GLU A 77 -17.89 5.73 -24.67
CA GLU A 77 -17.71 6.51 -25.90
C GLU A 77 -16.21 6.39 -26.28
N PRO A 78 -15.89 5.78 -27.43
CA PRO A 78 -14.51 5.54 -27.81
C PRO A 78 -13.78 6.86 -28.03
N GLU A 79 -12.78 7.11 -27.19
CA GLU A 79 -11.59 7.94 -27.39
C GLU A 79 -11.67 8.96 -28.55
N LEU A 80 -12.42 10.06 -28.37
CA LEU A 80 -12.25 11.24 -29.20
C LEU A 80 -11.23 12.20 -28.58
N ALA A 81 -9.98 11.96 -28.97
CA ALA A 81 -8.86 12.91 -29.04
C ALA A 81 -8.36 13.56 -27.74
N PRO A 82 -7.04 13.82 -27.62
CA PRO A 82 -6.47 14.48 -26.44
C PRO A 82 -7.06 15.88 -26.28
N VAL A 83 -7.74 16.11 -25.15
CA VAL A 83 -8.20 17.43 -24.74
C VAL A 83 -7.01 18.39 -24.70
N VAL A 84 -7.05 19.37 -25.61
CA VAL A 84 -6.14 20.51 -25.67
C VAL A 84 -6.14 21.20 -24.31
N ARG A 85 -4.96 21.35 -23.71
CA ARG A 85 -4.78 21.95 -22.38
C ARG A 85 -5.38 23.36 -22.34
N ILE A 86 -6.45 23.55 -21.58
CA ILE A 86 -7.12 24.85 -21.37
C ILE A 86 -6.33 25.78 -20.42
N PHE A 87 -5.27 25.29 -19.77
CA PHE A 87 -4.44 26.15 -18.93
C PHE A 87 -3.49 27.00 -19.79
N PRO A 88 -3.62 28.34 -19.79
CA PRO A 88 -2.62 29.18 -20.42
C PRO A 88 -1.27 28.97 -19.72
N PRO A 89 -0.14 28.96 -20.47
CA PRO A 89 1.17 28.82 -19.87
C PRO A 89 1.38 29.97 -18.87
N ARG A 90 1.75 29.62 -17.63
CA ARG A 90 2.06 30.63 -16.60
C ARG A 90 3.10 31.60 -17.14
N PRO A 91 2.92 32.93 -17.02
CA PRO A 91 3.90 33.88 -17.48
C PRO A 91 5.20 33.67 -16.69
N ARG A 92 6.29 33.36 -17.41
CA ARG A 92 7.62 33.25 -16.82
C ARG A 92 8.00 34.62 -16.27
N ARG A 93 8.16 34.71 -14.93
CA ARG A 93 8.67 35.93 -14.29
C ARG A 93 10.07 36.23 -14.86
N PRO A 94 10.33 37.46 -15.33
CA PRO A 94 11.66 37.80 -15.83
C PRO A 94 12.66 37.72 -14.68
N LEU A 95 13.74 36.95 -14.88
CA LEU A 95 14.90 36.94 -13.98
C LEU A 95 15.47 38.36 -13.96
N LYS A 96 15.35 39.04 -12.81
CA LYS A 96 15.98 40.34 -12.59
C LYS A 96 17.49 40.18 -12.81
N ARG A 97 18.01 40.71 -13.92
CA ARG A 97 19.45 40.85 -14.16
C ARG A 97 20.03 41.68 -13.02
N ARG A 98 20.81 41.06 -12.13
CA ARG A 98 21.66 41.79 -11.17
C ARG A 98 22.60 42.66 -11.99
N LYS A 99 22.44 43.99 -11.93
CA LYS A 99 23.47 44.93 -12.37
C LYS A 99 24.69 44.67 -11.50
N LYS A 100 25.77 44.18 -12.12
CA LYS A 100 27.10 44.11 -11.51
C LYS A 100 27.55 45.57 -11.37
N GLY A 101 27.43 46.10 -10.15
CA GLY A 101 27.97 47.40 -9.79
C GLY A 101 29.48 47.39 -10.02
N ARG A 102 29.93 48.34 -10.81
CA ARG A 102 31.32 48.69 -11.10
C ARG A 102 31.58 49.96 -10.28
N SER A 103 32.58 49.88 -9.40
CA SER A 103 33.43 50.95 -8.83
C SER A 103 34.00 50.44 -7.52
#